data_AF-A0AAV3J4I1-F1
#
_entry.id   AF-A0AAV3J4I1-F1
#
_cell.length_a   1.000
_cell.length_b   1.000
_cell.length_c   1.000
_cell.angle_alpha   90.00
_cell.angle_beta   90.00
_cell.angle_gamma   90.00
#
_symmetry.space_group_name_H-M   'P 1'
#
loop_
_entity.id
_entity.type
_entity.pdbx_description
1 polymer ?
#
loop_
_entity_poly.entity_id
_entity_poly.type
_entity_poly.pdbx_seq_one_letter_code
_entity_poly.pdbx_strand_id
1 'polypeptide(L)'
;MTITEEILQMIKQYDRIIIHRHMRPDPDALGSQCGLAEILRGSFPEKDVYQVGGPVEGLAFLAEMDEISDDLYNGALVIVTDTANAPRISDDRYRFGDKLIKIDHHPNDDPYGDLLWVNTQASSCSEMIADFAFAENLTVTENAARLLYGGIVGDTGRFLYPATTSHTLQVAAKLLDFGFDATRLNREIDQISLDVAKLSGYLYQNLQIDENGAGYVFLDQAILNKYGIKDSDTAALVPLPGTIDAVLAWAIFVEQPEGYYRVRLRSKGPVINELAKRYHGGGHPLASGANAKDQAMCQDIYREIQVLCKNYNQDRLI
;
A
#
# COMPACT_ATOMS: atom_id res chain seq x y z
N MET A 1 1.10 -15.44 26.45
CA MET A 1 1.56 -15.56 25.07
C MET A 1 1.29 -14.22 24.40
N THR A 2 2.25 -13.64 23.69
CA THR A 2 1.97 -12.49 22.83
C THR A 2 1.23 -12.96 21.58
N ILE A 3 0.57 -12.05 20.86
CA ILE A 3 -0.09 -12.41 19.59
C ILE A 3 0.91 -12.97 18.57
N THR A 4 2.15 -12.49 18.55
CA THR A 4 3.21 -13.01 17.66
C THR A 4 3.61 -14.44 18.03
N GLU A 5 3.70 -14.76 19.32
CA GLU A 5 3.96 -16.12 19.79
C GLU A 5 2.81 -17.07 19.41
N GLU A 6 1.56 -16.63 19.50
CA GLU A 6 0.38 -17.41 19.08
C GLU A 6 0.37 -17.66 17.57
N ILE A 7 0.68 -16.63 16.77
CA ILE A 7 0.83 -16.75 15.31
C ILE A 7 1.94 -17.76 14.96
N LEU A 8 3.11 -17.67 15.61
CA LEU A 8 4.21 -18.61 15.37
C LEU A 8 3.83 -20.04 15.75
N GLN A 9 3.11 -20.23 16.86
CA GLN A 9 2.62 -21.56 17.24
C GLN A 9 1.66 -22.12 16.20
N MET A 10 0.75 -21.30 15.68
CA MET A 10 -0.18 -21.71 14.62
C MET A 10 0.59 -22.08 13.35
N ILE A 11 1.53 -21.24 12.90
CA ILE A 11 2.41 -21.53 11.77
C ILE A 11 3.13 -22.88 11.92
N LYS A 12 3.61 -23.22 13.11
CA LYS A 12 4.29 -24.50 13.37
C LYS A 12 3.36 -25.71 13.24
N GLN A 13 2.07 -25.57 13.52
CA GLN A 13 1.07 -26.66 13.49
C GLN A 13 0.62 -27.04 12.07
N TYR A 14 0.80 -26.17 11.09
CA TYR A 14 0.34 -26.39 9.72
C TYR A 14 1.50 -26.72 8.79
N ASP A 15 1.37 -27.79 8.00
CA ASP A 15 2.37 -28.18 7.01
C ASP A 15 2.29 -27.33 5.73
N ARG A 16 1.13 -26.71 5.49
CA ARG A 16 0.89 -25.85 4.34
C ARG A 16 0.40 -24.47 4.74
N ILE A 17 1.01 -23.45 4.15
CA ILE A 17 0.73 -22.04 4.42
C ILE A 17 0.53 -21.31 3.11
N ILE A 18 -0.58 -20.58 2.99
CA ILE A 18 -0.93 -19.80 1.80
C ILE A 18 -1.10 -18.34 2.21
N ILE A 19 -0.32 -17.45 1.60
CA ILE A 19 -0.24 -16.05 1.98
C ILE A 19 -0.88 -15.18 0.90
N HIS A 20 -1.80 -14.32 1.30
CA HIS A 20 -2.55 -13.39 0.46
C HIS A 20 -2.24 -11.93 0.83
N ARG A 21 -2.64 -11.01 -0.04
CA ARG A 21 -2.60 -9.55 0.13
C ARG A 21 -3.81 -8.87 -0.50
N HIS A 22 -3.89 -7.54 -0.55
CA HIS A 22 -5.01 -6.83 -1.18
C HIS A 22 -4.93 -6.77 -2.71
N MET A 23 -6.06 -6.76 -3.45
CA MET A 23 -6.19 -6.91 -4.91
C MET A 23 -5.31 -6.01 -5.80
N ARG A 24 -4.98 -4.79 -5.37
CA ARG A 24 -4.19 -3.81 -6.14
C ARG A 24 -2.86 -3.59 -5.45
N PRO A 25 -1.88 -4.48 -5.62
CA PRO A 25 -0.73 -4.52 -4.74
C PRO A 25 0.13 -3.28 -4.92
N ASP A 26 0.70 -2.80 -3.83
CA ASP A 26 1.79 -1.85 -3.81
C ASP A 26 3.07 -2.55 -3.28
N PRO A 27 4.20 -1.84 -3.12
CA PRO A 27 5.41 -2.48 -2.61
C PRO A 27 5.24 -3.11 -1.22
N ASP A 28 4.38 -2.59 -0.34
CA ASP A 28 4.21 -3.16 1.01
C ASP A 28 3.40 -4.44 0.98
N ALA A 29 2.34 -4.48 0.17
CA ALA A 29 1.55 -5.68 -0.06
C ALA A 29 2.42 -6.85 -0.50
N LEU A 30 3.32 -6.61 -1.47
CA LEU A 30 4.24 -7.62 -1.97
C LEU A 30 5.40 -7.87 -1.01
N GLY A 31 5.93 -6.83 -0.38
CA GLY A 31 7.02 -6.90 0.57
C GLY A 31 6.66 -7.76 1.79
N SER A 32 5.51 -7.50 2.40
CA SER A 32 4.99 -8.23 3.55
C SER A 32 4.62 -9.66 3.21
N GLN A 33 3.86 -9.87 2.12
CA GLN A 33 3.42 -11.19 1.67
C GLN A 33 4.59 -12.09 1.30
N CYS A 34 5.42 -11.63 0.35
CA CYS A 34 6.50 -12.43 -0.20
C CYS A 34 7.68 -12.49 0.76
N GLY A 35 7.93 -11.43 1.54
CA GLY A 35 8.92 -11.44 2.61
C GLY A 35 8.59 -12.49 3.67
N LEU A 36 7.33 -12.57 4.11
CA LEU A 36 6.88 -13.62 5.01
C LEU A 36 7.02 -15.01 4.37
N ALA A 37 6.65 -15.18 3.10
CA ALA A 37 6.80 -16.45 2.39
C ALA A 37 8.27 -16.93 2.40
N GLU A 38 9.20 -16.06 2.06
CA GLU A 38 10.64 -16.35 2.06
C GLU A 38 11.18 -16.68 3.45
N ILE A 39 10.73 -15.96 4.49
CA ILE A 39 11.09 -16.24 5.88
C ILE A 39 10.61 -17.62 6.30
N LEU A 40 9.36 -17.97 5.97
CA LEU A 40 8.78 -19.26 6.34
C LEU A 40 9.46 -20.41 5.59
N ARG A 41 9.76 -20.26 4.30
CA ARG A 41 10.55 -21.24 3.54
C ARG A 41 11.94 -21.43 4.12
N GLY A 42 12.60 -20.34 4.53
CA GLY A 42 13.93 -20.38 5.13
C GLY A 42 13.95 -21.01 6.53
N SER A 43 12.88 -20.81 7.31
CA SER A 43 12.79 -21.26 8.71
C SER A 43 12.19 -22.64 8.89
N PHE A 44 11.34 -23.07 7.95
CA PHE A 44 10.60 -24.33 7.96
C PHE A 44 10.65 -24.98 6.57
N PRO A 45 11.85 -25.44 6.13
CA PRO A 45 12.06 -25.94 4.76
C PRO A 45 11.24 -27.19 4.42
N GLU A 46 10.65 -27.86 5.42
CA GLU A 46 9.74 -28.99 5.26
C GLU A 46 8.30 -28.60 4.90
N LYS A 47 7.93 -27.32 5.02
CA LYS A 47 6.56 -26.84 4.79
C LYS A 47 6.33 -26.39 3.35
N ASP A 48 5.10 -26.59 2.88
CA ASP A 48 4.61 -26.05 1.62
C ASP A 48 4.17 -24.59 1.84
N VAL A 49 4.91 -23.62 1.31
CA VAL A 49 4.59 -22.19 1.45
C VAL A 49 4.34 -21.56 0.08
N TYR A 50 3.17 -20.95 -0.10
CA TYR A 50 2.75 -20.29 -1.34
C TYR A 50 2.39 -18.83 -1.10
N GLN A 51 2.80 -17.94 -2.01
CA GLN A 51 2.26 -16.58 -2.10
C GLN A 51 1.33 -16.49 -3.31
N VAL A 52 0.08 -16.06 -3.11
CA VAL A 52 -0.95 -16.10 -4.16
C VAL A 52 -1.64 -14.75 -4.32
N GLY A 53 -2.30 -14.56 -5.46
CA GLY A 53 -3.08 -13.36 -5.73
C GLY A 53 -3.16 -13.07 -7.22
N GLY A 54 -3.78 -11.93 -7.54
CA GLY A 54 -3.89 -11.45 -8.92
C GLY A 54 -2.57 -10.90 -9.45
N PRO A 55 -2.61 -10.24 -10.62
CA PRO A 55 -1.43 -9.59 -11.19
C PRO A 55 -0.75 -8.59 -10.24
N VAL A 56 0.56 -8.42 -10.41
CA VAL A 56 1.42 -7.54 -9.59
C VAL A 56 1.60 -6.12 -10.18
N GLU A 57 0.84 -5.77 -11.22
CA GLU A 57 0.72 -4.40 -11.77
C GLU A 57 2.04 -3.63 -12.00
N GLY A 58 3.06 -4.28 -12.59
CA GLY A 58 4.36 -3.66 -12.88
C GLY A 58 5.41 -3.81 -11.77
N LEU A 59 5.05 -4.43 -10.66
CA LEU A 59 5.95 -4.74 -9.54
C LEU A 59 6.59 -6.14 -9.63
N ALA A 60 6.63 -6.75 -10.82
CA ALA A 60 7.21 -8.08 -11.03
C ALA A 60 8.72 -8.14 -10.70
N PHE A 61 9.41 -6.99 -10.67
CA PHE A 61 10.79 -6.89 -10.19
C PHE A 61 10.90 -7.14 -8.66
N LEU A 62 9.81 -6.95 -7.91
CA LEU A 62 9.75 -7.34 -6.49
C LEU A 62 9.50 -8.83 -6.37
N ALA A 63 8.36 -9.31 -6.85
CA ALA A 63 7.96 -10.70 -6.73
C ALA A 63 6.90 -11.10 -7.76
N GLU A 64 6.77 -12.41 -7.95
CA GLU A 64 5.71 -13.05 -8.73
C GLU A 64 4.88 -13.96 -7.81
N MET A 65 3.63 -14.23 -8.22
CA MET A 65 2.68 -15.03 -7.47
C MET A 65 2.71 -16.49 -7.96
N ASP A 66 2.48 -17.42 -7.04
CA ASP A 66 2.28 -18.83 -7.33
C ASP A 66 0.87 -19.06 -7.88
N GLU A 67 0.76 -19.92 -8.89
CA GLU A 67 -0.52 -20.47 -9.34
C GLU A 67 -0.77 -21.82 -8.67
N ILE A 68 -1.80 -21.89 -7.84
CA ILE A 68 -2.15 -23.09 -7.08
C ILE A 68 -3.59 -23.53 -7.34
N SER A 69 -3.82 -24.84 -7.27
CA SER A 69 -5.16 -25.45 -7.32
C SER A 69 -5.91 -25.32 -6.01
N ASP A 70 -7.24 -25.29 -6.04
CA ASP A 70 -8.10 -25.13 -4.87
C ASP A 70 -7.90 -26.22 -3.80
N ASP A 71 -7.58 -27.45 -4.22
CA ASP A 71 -7.33 -28.59 -3.32
C ASP A 71 -6.18 -28.33 -2.34
N LEU A 72 -5.25 -27.42 -2.68
CA LEU A 72 -4.14 -27.07 -1.80
C LEU A 72 -4.61 -26.27 -0.57
N TYR A 73 -5.78 -25.63 -0.59
CA TYR A 73 -6.31 -24.92 0.59
C TYR A 73 -6.81 -25.87 1.69
N ASN A 74 -7.17 -27.12 1.34
CA ASN A 74 -7.64 -28.09 2.32
C ASN A 74 -6.54 -28.42 3.34
N GLY A 75 -6.80 -28.20 4.64
CA GLY A 75 -5.80 -28.40 5.68
C GLY A 75 -4.73 -27.31 5.77
N ALA A 76 -4.86 -26.20 5.04
CA ALA A 76 -3.86 -25.14 5.01
C ALA A 76 -4.16 -24.02 6.02
N LEU A 77 -3.09 -23.40 6.53
CA LEU A 77 -3.16 -22.11 7.19
C LEU A 77 -3.16 -21.00 6.14
N VAL A 78 -4.12 -20.10 6.20
CA VAL A 78 -4.16 -18.90 5.37
C VAL A 78 -3.69 -17.70 6.18
N ILE A 79 -2.79 -16.91 5.62
CA ILE A 79 -2.34 -15.64 6.20
C ILE A 79 -2.64 -14.53 5.19
N VAL A 80 -3.30 -13.47 5.63
CA VAL A 80 -3.55 -12.29 4.81
C VAL A 80 -2.74 -11.14 5.40
N THR A 81 -1.83 -10.59 4.60
CA THR A 81 -1.06 -9.41 4.96
C THR A 81 -1.66 -8.15 4.34
N ASP A 82 -1.44 -7.02 4.99
CA ASP A 82 -1.65 -5.68 4.43
C ASP A 82 -3.03 -5.46 3.81
N THR A 83 -4.11 -5.89 4.48
CA THR A 83 -5.45 -5.77 3.91
C THR A 83 -6.47 -5.33 4.96
N ALA A 84 -6.86 -4.06 4.90
CA ALA A 84 -7.82 -3.50 5.87
C ALA A 84 -9.16 -4.23 5.91
N ASN A 85 -9.70 -4.61 4.74
CA ASN A 85 -11.05 -5.14 4.60
C ASN A 85 -11.06 -6.42 3.76
N ALA A 86 -11.79 -7.43 4.21
CA ALA A 86 -11.88 -8.74 3.58
C ALA A 86 -12.29 -8.70 2.08
N PRO A 87 -13.22 -7.83 1.62
CA PRO A 87 -13.55 -7.72 0.21
C PRO A 87 -12.42 -7.19 -0.69
N ARG A 88 -11.34 -6.66 -0.11
CA ARG A 88 -10.16 -6.20 -0.84
C ARG A 88 -9.11 -7.29 -1.00
N ILE A 89 -9.26 -8.47 -0.41
CA ILE A 89 -8.28 -9.56 -0.53
C ILE A 89 -8.18 -10.01 -1.98
N SER A 90 -6.96 -10.15 -2.47
CA SER A 90 -6.68 -10.74 -3.76
C SER A 90 -6.83 -12.25 -3.64
N ASP A 91 -7.84 -12.79 -4.33
CA ASP A 91 -8.26 -14.20 -4.32
C ASP A 91 -9.21 -14.57 -3.17
N ASP A 92 -10.48 -14.82 -3.52
CA ASP A 92 -11.57 -15.17 -2.59
C ASP A 92 -11.38 -16.54 -1.91
N ARG A 93 -10.47 -17.38 -2.42
CA ARG A 93 -10.15 -18.70 -1.85
C ARG A 93 -9.46 -18.63 -0.49
N TYR A 94 -9.08 -17.43 -0.01
CA TYR A 94 -8.58 -17.22 1.35
C TYR A 94 -9.51 -17.82 2.44
N ARG A 95 -10.80 -18.03 2.11
CA ARG A 95 -11.83 -18.62 2.97
C ARG A 95 -11.80 -20.14 3.04
N PHE A 96 -11.02 -20.82 2.19
CA PHE A 96 -11.03 -22.27 2.06
C PHE A 96 -10.01 -22.97 2.96
N GLY A 97 -9.11 -22.22 3.59
CA GLY A 97 -8.18 -22.74 4.60
C GLY A 97 -8.86 -23.13 5.91
N ASP A 98 -8.17 -23.92 6.72
CA ASP A 98 -8.64 -24.35 8.04
C ASP A 98 -8.66 -23.21 9.06
N LYS A 99 -7.68 -22.31 8.95
CA LYS A 99 -7.48 -21.15 9.80
C LYS A 99 -7.04 -19.94 8.99
N LEU A 100 -7.43 -18.76 9.45
CA LEU A 100 -7.12 -17.48 8.82
C LEU A 100 -6.44 -16.54 9.82
N ILE A 101 -5.27 -16.01 9.44
CA ILE A 101 -4.57 -14.97 10.21
C ILE A 101 -4.59 -13.66 9.43
N LYS A 102 -4.91 -12.56 10.10
CA LYS A 102 -4.75 -11.19 9.57
C LYS A 102 -3.53 -10.52 10.20
N ILE A 103 -2.63 -10.00 9.38
CA ILE A 103 -1.52 -9.14 9.79
C ILE A 103 -1.62 -7.83 9.02
N ASP A 104 -1.80 -6.71 9.72
CA ASP A 104 -2.12 -5.44 9.05
C ASP A 104 -1.72 -4.21 9.88
N HIS A 105 -1.47 -3.08 9.22
CA HIS A 105 -1.15 -1.80 9.87
C HIS A 105 -2.27 -0.75 9.68
N HIS A 106 -3.31 -1.07 8.92
CA HIS A 106 -4.46 -0.18 8.73
C HIS A 106 -5.40 -0.14 9.97
N PRO A 107 -6.26 0.89 10.09
CA PRO A 107 -7.35 0.88 11.07
C PRO A 107 -8.21 -0.39 10.95
N ASN A 108 -8.49 -1.05 12.08
CA ASN A 108 -9.17 -2.34 12.10
C ASN A 108 -10.70 -2.21 12.07
N ASP A 109 -11.24 -1.47 11.08
CA ASP A 109 -12.68 -1.27 10.92
C ASP A 109 -13.40 -2.58 10.48
N ASP A 110 -12.66 -3.54 9.92
CA ASP A 110 -13.14 -4.88 9.52
C ASP A 110 -12.25 -5.99 10.12
N PRO A 111 -12.56 -6.46 11.34
CA PRO A 111 -11.81 -7.51 12.02
C PRO A 111 -12.17 -8.90 11.48
N TYR A 112 -11.41 -9.39 10.50
CA TYR A 112 -11.52 -10.75 9.96
C TYR A 112 -10.31 -11.62 10.33
N GLY A 113 -10.51 -12.94 10.36
CA GLY A 113 -9.51 -13.94 10.75
C GLY A 113 -9.75 -14.55 12.13
N ASP A 114 -9.18 -15.73 12.37
CA ASP A 114 -9.12 -16.39 13.67
C ASP A 114 -8.11 -15.71 14.62
N LEU A 115 -6.97 -15.27 14.09
CA LEU A 115 -5.97 -14.45 14.78
C LEU A 115 -5.75 -13.14 14.05
N LEU A 116 -5.66 -12.05 14.80
CA LEU A 116 -5.48 -10.71 14.26
C LEU A 116 -4.29 -10.05 14.95
N TRP A 117 -3.28 -9.69 14.18
CA TRP A 117 -2.23 -8.81 14.61
C TRP A 117 -2.31 -7.50 13.82
N VAL A 118 -2.91 -6.49 14.44
CA VAL A 118 -3.03 -5.16 13.85
C VAL A 118 -2.22 -4.14 14.65
N ASN A 119 -1.30 -3.44 13.99
CA ASN A 119 -0.50 -2.38 14.61
C ASN A 119 -0.55 -1.09 13.78
N THR A 120 -1.44 -0.17 14.15
CA THR A 120 -1.60 1.10 13.42
C THR A 120 -0.48 2.12 13.68
N GLN A 121 0.52 1.78 14.50
CA GLN A 121 1.71 2.59 14.70
C GLN A 121 2.89 2.11 13.85
N ALA A 122 2.79 0.92 13.23
CA ALA A 122 3.81 0.45 12.31
C ALA A 122 3.79 1.28 11.02
N SER A 123 4.97 1.53 10.46
CA SER A 123 5.05 2.27 9.20
C SER A 123 4.40 1.55 8.02
N SER A 124 4.44 0.22 8.06
CA SER A 124 4.07 -0.70 7.00
C SER A 124 3.84 -2.11 7.59
N CYS A 125 3.10 -2.96 6.89
CA CYS A 125 3.02 -4.38 7.22
C CYS A 125 4.39 -5.07 7.08
N SER A 126 5.25 -4.63 6.16
CA SER A 126 6.63 -5.12 6.01
C SER A 126 7.49 -4.87 7.25
N GLU A 127 7.34 -3.71 7.92
CA GLU A 127 7.98 -3.44 9.20
C GLU A 127 7.54 -4.46 10.26
N MET A 128 6.23 -4.77 10.32
CA MET A 128 5.69 -5.78 11.24
C MET A 128 6.28 -7.16 10.95
N ILE A 129 6.35 -7.59 9.68
CA ILE A 129 6.92 -8.90 9.34
C ILE A 129 8.43 -8.98 9.68
N ALA A 130 9.18 -7.90 9.48
CA ALA A 130 10.58 -7.84 9.89
C ALA A 130 10.73 -7.96 11.43
N ASP A 131 9.92 -7.23 12.19
CA ASP A 131 9.90 -7.31 13.66
C ASP A 131 9.58 -8.73 14.14
N PHE A 132 8.56 -9.35 13.54
CA PHE A 132 8.19 -10.74 13.83
C PHE A 132 9.35 -11.70 13.62
N ALA A 133 10.01 -11.62 12.45
CA ALA A 133 11.12 -12.50 12.14
C ALA A 133 12.31 -12.30 13.09
N PHE A 134 12.62 -11.05 13.45
CA PHE A 134 13.71 -10.74 14.35
C PHE A 134 13.43 -11.12 15.80
N ALA A 135 12.21 -10.90 16.30
CA ALA A 135 11.83 -11.24 17.67
C ALA A 135 11.81 -12.76 17.89
N GLU A 136 11.29 -13.50 16.91
CA GLU A 136 11.14 -14.95 16.98
C GLU A 136 12.36 -15.74 16.48
N ASN A 137 13.45 -15.04 16.12
CA ASN A 137 14.68 -15.61 15.57
C ASN A 137 14.45 -16.51 14.34
N LEU A 138 13.56 -16.08 13.44
CA LEU A 138 13.33 -16.75 12.16
C LEU A 138 14.45 -16.45 11.16
N THR A 139 14.61 -17.35 10.19
CA THR A 139 15.61 -17.21 9.13
C THR A 139 15.16 -16.15 8.12
N VAL A 140 15.84 -15.00 8.13
CA VAL A 140 15.69 -13.96 7.10
C VAL A 140 16.73 -14.19 6.01
N THR A 141 16.29 -14.48 4.79
CA THR A 141 17.18 -14.60 3.62
C THR A 141 17.50 -13.21 3.04
N GLU A 142 18.52 -13.11 2.19
CA GLU A 142 18.81 -11.87 1.44
C GLU A 142 17.58 -11.39 0.65
N ASN A 143 16.84 -12.33 0.02
CA ASN A 143 15.65 -12.01 -0.74
C ASN A 143 14.49 -11.56 0.15
N ALA A 144 14.28 -12.18 1.31
CA ALA A 144 13.30 -11.71 2.30
C ALA A 144 13.63 -10.28 2.75
N ALA A 145 14.90 -10.00 3.06
CA ALA A 145 15.34 -8.68 3.48
C ALA A 145 15.11 -7.62 2.38
N ARG A 146 15.41 -7.96 1.12
CA ARG A 146 15.15 -7.12 -0.05
C ARG A 146 13.67 -6.77 -0.20
N LEU A 147 12.79 -7.77 -0.06
CA LEU A 147 11.34 -7.61 -0.19
C LEU A 147 10.77 -6.72 0.91
N LEU A 148 11.12 -7.00 2.18
CA LEU A 148 10.66 -6.23 3.33
C LEU A 148 11.17 -4.78 3.28
N TYR A 149 12.42 -4.58 2.87
CA TYR A 149 12.95 -3.24 2.66
C TYR A 149 12.19 -2.49 1.56
N GLY A 150 11.89 -3.16 0.44
CA GLY A 150 11.09 -2.59 -0.64
C GLY A 150 9.71 -2.14 -0.19
N GLY A 151 9.04 -2.92 0.67
CA GLY A 151 7.75 -2.56 1.25
C GLY A 151 7.83 -1.35 2.18
N ILE A 152 8.79 -1.33 3.11
CA ILE A 152 9.03 -0.17 3.99
C ILE A 152 9.33 1.08 3.17
N VAL A 153 10.17 0.99 2.14
CA VAL A 153 10.48 2.13 1.26
C VAL A 153 9.23 2.61 0.52
N GLY A 154 8.42 1.71 -0.02
CA GLY A 154 7.20 2.07 -0.73
C GLY A 154 6.24 2.86 0.15
N ASP A 155 5.94 2.33 1.34
CA ASP A 155 4.88 2.88 2.17
C ASP A 155 5.27 4.13 2.96
N THR A 156 6.58 4.29 3.21
CA THR A 156 7.13 5.53 3.80
C THR A 156 7.46 6.60 2.77
N GLY A 157 7.30 6.32 1.46
CA GLY A 157 7.77 7.21 0.40
C GLY A 157 9.27 7.46 0.49
N ARG A 158 10.04 6.40 0.79
CA ARG A 158 11.46 6.43 1.13
C ARG A 158 11.72 7.39 2.30
N PHE A 159 11.06 7.10 3.42
CA PHE A 159 11.22 7.80 4.69
C PHE A 159 10.77 9.27 4.68
N LEU A 160 9.99 9.67 3.67
CA LEU A 160 9.48 11.03 3.53
C LEU A 160 8.20 11.25 4.35
N TYR A 161 7.35 10.22 4.44
CA TYR A 161 6.03 10.35 5.02
C TYR A 161 6.03 10.24 6.55
N PRO A 162 5.04 10.84 7.25
CA PRO A 162 5.00 10.89 8.71
C PRO A 162 4.90 9.54 9.43
N ALA A 163 4.56 8.46 8.71
CA ALA A 163 4.59 7.11 9.24
C ALA A 163 6.00 6.62 9.59
N THR A 164 7.04 7.31 9.09
CA THR A 164 8.44 6.99 9.39
C THR A 164 8.77 7.29 10.85
N THR A 165 9.17 6.27 11.61
CA THR A 165 9.63 6.42 13.00
C THR A 165 11.13 6.13 13.13
N SER A 166 11.69 6.35 14.34
CA SER A 166 13.05 5.89 14.63
C SER A 166 13.20 4.38 14.51
N HIS A 167 12.14 3.64 14.86
CA HIS A 167 12.09 2.18 14.74
C HIS A 167 12.13 1.75 13.28
N THR A 168 11.33 2.39 12.42
CA THR A 168 11.32 2.17 10.96
C THR A 168 12.72 2.27 10.36
N LEU A 169 13.48 3.30 10.73
CA LEU A 169 14.85 3.50 10.25
C LEU A 169 15.81 2.43 10.78
N GLN A 170 15.63 1.96 12.02
CA GLN A 170 16.43 0.88 12.60
C GLN A 170 16.16 -0.46 11.92
N VAL A 171 14.90 -0.78 11.65
CA VAL A 171 14.50 -1.98 10.90
C VAL A 171 15.08 -1.94 9.50
N ALA A 172 14.93 -0.83 8.78
CA ALA A 172 15.51 -0.65 7.45
C ALA A 172 17.03 -0.82 7.46
N ALA A 173 17.73 -0.24 8.43
CA ALA A 173 19.17 -0.38 8.58
C ALA A 173 19.59 -1.85 8.80
N LYS A 174 18.87 -2.57 9.67
CA LYS A 174 19.14 -3.99 9.93
C LYS A 174 18.88 -4.88 8.71
N LEU A 175 17.88 -4.55 7.89
CA LEU A 175 17.62 -5.28 6.64
C LEU A 175 18.78 -5.11 5.64
N LEU A 176 19.42 -3.93 5.60
CA LEU A 176 20.57 -3.69 4.71
C LEU A 176 21.79 -4.57 5.02
N ASP A 177 21.91 -5.09 6.25
CA ASP A 177 23.02 -5.98 6.63
C ASP A 177 23.00 -7.33 5.87
N PHE A 178 21.89 -7.65 5.19
CA PHE A 178 21.73 -8.91 4.44
C PHE A 178 22.30 -8.87 3.00
N GLY A 179 22.83 -7.75 2.54
CA GLY A 179 23.70 -7.70 1.36
C GLY A 179 23.02 -7.53 -0.02
N PHE A 180 21.70 -7.33 -0.09
CA PHE A 180 21.03 -7.02 -1.35
C PHE A 180 21.38 -5.59 -1.86
N ASP A 181 21.31 -5.38 -3.18
CA ASP A 181 21.56 -4.04 -3.77
C ASP A 181 20.36 -3.12 -3.60
N ALA A 182 20.30 -2.45 -2.43
CA ALA A 182 19.27 -1.45 -2.13
C ALA A 182 19.27 -0.27 -3.11
N THR A 183 20.41 0.08 -3.70
CA THR A 183 20.50 1.18 -4.67
C THR A 183 19.84 0.81 -5.99
N ARG A 184 20.00 -0.43 -6.44
CA ARG A 184 19.27 -0.96 -7.59
C ARG A 184 17.78 -1.07 -7.29
N LEU A 185 17.40 -1.63 -6.15
CA LEU A 185 15.99 -1.76 -5.77
C LEU A 185 15.28 -0.41 -5.72
N ASN A 186 15.89 0.59 -5.07
CA ASN A 186 15.33 1.95 -5.01
C ASN A 186 15.19 2.58 -6.41
N ARG A 187 16.12 2.29 -7.33
CA ARG A 187 16.01 2.74 -8.73
C ARG A 187 14.90 2.04 -9.49
N GLU A 188 14.63 0.76 -9.23
CA GLU A 188 13.52 0.01 -9.85
C GLU A 188 12.17 0.50 -9.31
N ILE A 189 12.08 0.81 -8.01
CA ILE A 189 10.87 1.40 -7.38
C ILE A 189 10.56 2.79 -7.97
N ASP A 190 11.56 3.64 -8.18
CA ASP A 190 11.36 5.01 -8.69
C ASP A 190 11.18 5.10 -10.22
N GLN A 191 11.41 4.01 -10.96
CA GLN A 191 11.38 4.04 -12.41
C GLN A 191 9.95 4.24 -12.93
N ILE A 192 9.83 5.15 -13.91
CA ILE A 192 8.59 5.41 -14.63
C ILE A 192 8.82 5.26 -16.14
N SER A 193 7.77 4.89 -16.87
CA SER A 193 7.83 4.88 -18.33
C SER A 193 7.94 6.31 -18.87
N LEU A 194 8.44 6.44 -20.11
CA LEU A 194 8.48 7.73 -20.80
C LEU A 194 7.10 8.37 -20.93
N ASP A 195 6.05 7.56 -21.10
CA ASP A 195 4.69 8.05 -21.23
C ASP A 195 4.13 8.57 -19.92
N VAL A 196 4.44 7.91 -18.79
CA VAL A 196 4.17 8.45 -17.45
C VAL A 196 4.92 9.77 -17.25
N ALA A 197 6.19 9.85 -17.65
CA ALA A 197 6.96 11.09 -17.55
C ALA A 197 6.35 12.25 -18.37
N LYS A 198 5.82 11.98 -19.56
CA LYS A 198 5.09 12.99 -20.35
C LYS A 198 3.78 13.39 -19.69
N LEU A 199 3.05 12.44 -19.11
CA LEU A 199 1.83 12.72 -18.36
C LEU A 199 2.12 13.53 -17.09
N SER A 200 3.25 13.31 -16.42
CA SER A 200 3.73 14.18 -15.34
C SER A 200 3.92 15.62 -15.81
N GLY A 201 4.46 15.82 -17.01
CA GLY A 201 4.54 17.14 -17.64
C GLY A 201 3.16 17.78 -17.85
N TYR A 202 2.20 17.02 -18.38
CA TYR A 202 0.81 17.48 -18.51
C TYR A 202 0.20 17.84 -17.14
N LEU A 203 0.40 17.01 -16.13
CA LEU A 203 -0.09 17.26 -14.77
C LEU A 203 0.42 18.61 -14.25
N TYR A 204 1.72 18.88 -14.34
CA TYR A 204 2.27 20.16 -13.88
C TYR A 204 1.74 21.36 -14.68
N GLN A 205 1.49 21.21 -15.98
CA GLN A 205 0.94 22.28 -16.81
C GLN A 205 -0.53 22.60 -16.53
N ASN A 206 -1.30 21.63 -15.99
CA ASN A 206 -2.75 21.74 -15.83
C ASN A 206 -3.20 21.75 -14.37
N LEU A 207 -2.28 21.57 -13.42
CA LEU A 207 -2.56 21.66 -11.99
C LEU A 207 -3.10 23.05 -11.64
N GLN A 208 -4.28 23.10 -11.06
CA GLN A 208 -4.88 24.30 -10.50
C GLN A 208 -4.59 24.34 -9.01
N ILE A 209 -4.20 25.50 -8.48
CA ILE A 209 -3.92 25.70 -7.06
C ILE A 209 -4.60 26.99 -6.63
N ASP A 210 -5.35 26.95 -5.52
CA ASP A 210 -5.97 28.15 -4.95
C ASP A 210 -5.05 28.89 -3.97
N GLU A 211 -5.51 30.03 -3.48
CA GLU A 211 -4.77 30.88 -2.52
C GLU A 211 -4.51 30.22 -1.16
N ASN A 212 -5.24 29.15 -0.82
CA ASN A 212 -5.09 28.41 0.43
C ASN A 212 -4.20 27.15 0.27
N GLY A 213 -3.74 26.86 -0.95
CA GLY A 213 -2.91 25.71 -1.28
C GLY A 213 -3.69 24.43 -1.61
N ALA A 214 -4.99 24.53 -1.92
CA ALA A 214 -5.77 23.40 -2.41
C ALA A 214 -5.53 23.18 -3.91
N GLY A 215 -4.92 22.05 -4.25
CA GLY A 215 -4.56 21.67 -5.62
C GLY A 215 -5.54 20.68 -6.26
N TYR A 216 -5.77 20.77 -7.57
CA TYR A 216 -6.42 19.68 -8.31
C TYR A 216 -6.01 19.60 -9.78
N VAL A 217 -6.17 18.40 -10.34
CA VAL A 217 -6.04 18.15 -11.78
C VAL A 217 -7.04 17.08 -12.22
N PHE A 218 -7.59 17.23 -13.43
CA PHE A 218 -8.40 16.22 -14.10
C PHE A 218 -7.58 15.46 -15.12
N LEU A 219 -7.65 14.12 -15.06
CA LEU A 219 -7.15 13.21 -16.07
C LEU A 219 -8.37 12.56 -16.74
N ASP A 220 -8.84 13.17 -17.82
CA ASP A 220 -9.94 12.64 -18.61
C ASP A 220 -9.49 11.47 -19.51
N GLN A 221 -10.46 10.73 -20.05
CA GLN A 221 -10.20 9.60 -20.93
C GLN A 221 -9.44 10.01 -22.21
N ALA A 222 -9.61 11.24 -22.71
CA ALA A 222 -8.90 11.70 -23.90
C ALA A 222 -7.39 11.84 -23.61
N ILE A 223 -7.02 12.37 -22.45
CA ILE A 223 -5.64 12.51 -21.99
C ILE A 223 -5.02 11.15 -21.68
N LEU A 224 -5.74 10.28 -20.95
CA LEU A 224 -5.25 8.93 -20.64
C LEU A 224 -4.97 8.14 -21.94
N ASN A 225 -5.89 8.19 -22.90
CA ASN A 225 -5.72 7.53 -24.21
C ASN A 225 -4.58 8.16 -25.04
N LYS A 226 -4.44 9.49 -25.01
CA LYS A 226 -3.37 10.20 -25.73
C LYS A 226 -1.97 9.73 -25.32
N TYR A 227 -1.78 9.43 -24.03
CA TYR A 227 -0.49 8.96 -23.50
C TYR A 227 -0.42 7.42 -23.39
N GLY A 228 -1.47 6.68 -23.76
CA GLY A 228 -1.49 5.21 -23.66
C GLY A 228 -1.42 4.71 -22.21
N ILE A 229 -1.95 5.49 -21.27
CA ILE A 229 -1.79 5.28 -19.83
C ILE A 229 -2.93 4.40 -19.28
N LYS A 230 -2.55 3.38 -18.50
CA LYS A 230 -3.49 2.58 -17.71
C LYS A 230 -3.74 3.26 -16.37
N ASP A 231 -4.85 2.91 -15.71
CA ASP A 231 -5.17 3.45 -14.38
C ASP A 231 -4.05 3.17 -13.35
N SER A 232 -3.38 2.02 -13.45
CA SER A 232 -2.22 1.65 -12.62
C SER A 232 -1.08 2.68 -12.72
N ASP A 233 -0.83 3.24 -13.90
CA ASP A 233 0.31 4.13 -14.12
C ASP A 233 0.06 5.53 -13.52
N THR A 234 -1.20 5.83 -13.16
CA THR A 234 -1.55 7.09 -12.47
C THR A 234 -1.05 7.14 -11.03
N ALA A 235 -0.69 6.00 -10.42
CA ALA A 235 -0.16 5.94 -9.06
C ALA A 235 1.11 6.80 -8.90
N ALA A 236 2.00 6.79 -9.89
CA ALA A 236 3.23 7.58 -9.91
C ALA A 236 2.99 9.11 -9.97
N LEU A 237 1.80 9.54 -10.40
CA LEU A 237 1.44 10.95 -10.50
C LEU A 237 0.97 11.53 -9.17
N VAL A 238 0.42 10.67 -8.30
CA VAL A 238 -0.24 11.07 -7.05
C VAL A 238 0.68 11.93 -6.15
N PRO A 239 1.97 11.64 -5.98
CA PRO A 239 2.84 12.46 -5.14
C PRO A 239 3.26 13.80 -5.77
N LEU A 240 3.14 13.97 -7.10
CA LEU A 240 3.78 15.08 -7.83
C LEU A 240 3.30 16.48 -7.40
N PRO A 241 2.00 16.76 -7.20
CA PRO A 241 1.59 18.07 -6.69
C PRO A 241 2.21 18.40 -5.32
N GLY A 242 2.50 17.37 -4.52
CA GLY A 242 3.16 17.50 -3.22
C GLY A 242 4.59 18.03 -3.28
N THR A 243 5.25 18.04 -4.44
CA THR A 243 6.61 18.62 -4.55
C THR A 243 6.58 20.14 -4.68
N ILE A 244 5.41 20.74 -4.92
CA ILE A 244 5.24 22.19 -5.11
C ILE A 244 5.02 22.84 -3.75
N ASP A 245 5.75 23.90 -3.44
CA ASP A 245 5.69 24.62 -2.16
C ASP A 245 4.30 25.23 -1.88
N ALA A 246 3.64 25.74 -2.91
CA ALA A 246 2.29 26.31 -2.83
C ALA A 246 1.17 25.28 -2.57
N VAL A 247 1.43 23.98 -2.70
CA VAL A 247 0.42 22.92 -2.50
C VAL A 247 0.43 22.41 -1.07
N LEU A 248 -0.74 22.43 -0.42
CA LEU A 248 -0.98 21.91 0.92
C LEU A 248 -1.74 20.57 0.90
N ALA A 249 -2.86 20.49 0.18
CA ALA A 249 -3.61 19.26 -0.05
C ALA A 249 -4.13 19.23 -1.49
N TRP A 250 -4.27 18.05 -2.08
CA TRP A 250 -4.64 17.94 -3.49
C TRP A 250 -5.45 16.70 -3.84
N ALA A 251 -6.19 16.82 -4.95
CA ALA A 251 -6.91 15.74 -5.60
C ALA A 251 -6.45 15.54 -7.04
N ILE A 252 -6.21 14.28 -7.43
CA ILE A 252 -6.16 13.87 -8.83
C ILE A 252 -7.46 13.14 -9.14
N PHE A 253 -8.23 13.68 -10.07
CA PHE A 253 -9.49 13.11 -10.53
C PHE A 253 -9.23 12.32 -11.82
N VAL A 254 -9.32 11.00 -11.76
CA VAL A 254 -9.05 10.10 -12.89
C VAL A 254 -10.37 9.55 -13.42
N GLU A 255 -10.75 9.98 -14.62
CA GLU A 255 -11.97 9.50 -15.28
C GLU A 255 -11.85 8.01 -15.61
N GLN A 256 -12.89 7.24 -15.31
CA GLN A 256 -12.98 5.82 -15.64
C GLN A 256 -13.83 5.65 -16.91
N PRO A 257 -13.68 4.56 -17.67
CA PRO A 257 -14.43 4.33 -18.91
C PRO A 257 -15.96 4.40 -18.72
N GLU A 258 -16.46 4.08 -17.53
CA GLU A 258 -17.87 4.13 -17.18
C GLU A 258 -18.39 5.53 -16.79
N GLY A 259 -17.53 6.56 -16.82
CA GLY A 259 -17.88 7.97 -16.62
C GLY A 259 -17.84 8.46 -15.17
N TYR A 260 -17.55 7.59 -14.20
CA TYR A 260 -17.23 8.00 -12.82
C TYR A 260 -15.73 8.33 -12.69
N TYR A 261 -15.33 8.91 -11.57
CA TYR A 261 -13.96 9.30 -11.28
C TYR A 261 -13.43 8.56 -10.06
N ARG A 262 -12.21 8.06 -10.18
CA ARG A 262 -11.38 7.72 -9.02
C ARG A 262 -10.70 8.98 -8.53
N VAL A 263 -10.79 9.23 -7.24
CA VAL A 263 -10.22 10.40 -6.60
C VAL A 263 -9.03 9.97 -5.75
N ARG A 264 -7.84 10.45 -6.09
CA ARG A 264 -6.62 10.23 -5.30
C ARG A 264 -6.36 11.47 -4.48
N LEU A 265 -6.41 11.34 -3.16
CA LEU A 265 -6.26 12.44 -2.21
C LEU A 265 -4.93 12.33 -1.47
N ARG A 266 -4.25 13.46 -1.31
CA ARG A 266 -3.02 13.58 -0.53
C ARG A 266 -2.96 14.93 0.17
N SER A 267 -2.18 14.99 1.24
CA SER A 267 -2.05 16.19 2.06
C SER A 267 -0.69 16.24 2.75
N LYS A 268 -0.17 17.46 2.96
CA LYS A 268 1.01 17.72 3.80
C LYS A 268 0.66 18.10 5.24
N GLY A 269 -0.62 18.20 5.57
CA GLY A 269 -1.06 18.71 6.88
C GLY A 269 -2.52 18.41 7.19
N PRO A 270 -3.49 19.03 6.51
CA PRO A 270 -4.91 18.77 6.74
C PRO A 270 -5.26 17.29 6.65
N VAL A 271 -6.06 16.77 7.60
CA VAL A 271 -6.54 15.39 7.57
C VAL A 271 -7.63 15.23 6.50
N ILE A 272 -7.48 14.24 5.61
CA ILE A 272 -8.33 14.04 4.42
C ILE A 272 -9.03 12.68 4.35
N ASN A 273 -8.76 11.75 5.28
CA ASN A 273 -9.40 10.43 5.28
C ASN A 273 -10.90 10.49 5.60
N GLU A 274 -11.32 11.38 6.50
CA GLU A 274 -12.74 11.57 6.80
C GLU A 274 -13.51 12.21 5.64
N LEU A 275 -12.83 13.05 4.84
CA LEU A 275 -13.37 13.50 3.55
C LEU A 275 -13.54 12.30 2.61
N ALA A 276 -12.52 11.45 2.46
CA ALA A 276 -12.59 10.30 1.59
C ALA A 276 -13.74 9.34 1.96
N LYS A 277 -13.97 9.09 3.24
CA LYS A 277 -15.07 8.24 3.75
C LYS A 277 -16.45 8.73 3.32
N ARG A 278 -16.69 10.05 3.29
CA ARG A 278 -17.97 10.63 2.82
C ARG A 278 -18.27 10.32 1.35
N TYR A 279 -17.22 10.03 0.57
CA TYR A 279 -17.29 9.74 -0.87
C TYR A 279 -16.96 8.27 -1.18
N HIS A 280 -17.47 7.36 -0.34
CA HIS A 280 -17.31 5.90 -0.47
C HIS A 280 -15.85 5.46 -0.64
N GLY A 281 -14.97 6.10 0.14
CA GLY A 281 -13.54 5.90 0.14
C GLY A 281 -12.97 5.65 1.53
N GLY A 282 -11.68 5.89 1.69
CA GLY A 282 -10.95 5.74 2.94
C GLY A 282 -9.44 5.77 2.74
N GLY A 283 -8.69 5.54 3.83
CA GLY A 283 -7.23 5.50 3.85
C GLY A 283 -6.63 6.19 5.06
N HIS A 284 -5.33 6.49 4.98
CA HIS A 284 -4.58 7.18 6.02
C HIS A 284 -4.95 8.68 6.07
N PRO A 285 -4.76 9.34 7.24
CA PRO A 285 -5.08 10.76 7.42
C PRO A 285 -4.56 11.70 6.33
N LEU A 286 -3.41 11.39 5.71
CA LEU A 286 -2.76 12.23 4.70
C LEU A 286 -2.69 11.59 3.30
N ALA A 287 -3.19 10.36 3.15
CA ALA A 287 -3.21 9.63 1.90
C ALA A 287 -4.45 8.74 1.83
N SER A 288 -5.42 9.13 1.01
CA SER A 288 -6.70 8.42 0.89
C SER A 288 -7.19 8.35 -0.56
N GLY A 289 -8.15 7.47 -0.81
CA GLY A 289 -8.84 7.37 -2.08
C GLY A 289 -10.35 7.47 -1.89
N ALA A 290 -11.05 8.01 -2.88
CA ALA A 290 -12.50 8.12 -2.91
C ALA A 290 -13.04 7.92 -4.33
N ASN A 291 -14.37 7.93 -4.47
CA ASN A 291 -15.05 7.83 -5.76
C ASN A 291 -15.98 9.03 -5.95
N ALA A 292 -16.02 9.58 -7.16
CA ALA A 292 -16.97 10.61 -7.55
C ALA A 292 -17.80 10.13 -8.74
N LYS A 293 -19.12 10.23 -8.68
CA LYS A 293 -19.99 9.68 -9.73
C LYS A 293 -19.93 10.46 -11.05
N ASP A 294 -19.55 11.73 -10.98
CA ASP A 294 -19.52 12.67 -12.11
C ASP A 294 -18.60 13.87 -11.78
N GLN A 295 -18.39 14.74 -12.76
CA GLN A 295 -17.55 15.92 -12.60
C GLN A 295 -18.11 16.93 -11.60
N ALA A 296 -19.43 16.99 -11.39
CA ALA A 296 -20.04 17.89 -10.40
C ALA A 296 -19.63 17.47 -8.99
N MET A 297 -19.65 16.16 -8.70
CA MET A 297 -19.17 15.61 -7.43
C MET A 297 -17.66 15.81 -7.24
N CYS A 298 -16.85 15.78 -8.32
CA CYS A 298 -15.43 16.18 -8.23
C CYS A 298 -15.28 17.63 -7.76
N GLN A 299 -16.15 18.54 -8.21
CA GLN A 299 -16.14 19.94 -7.78
C GLN A 299 -16.63 20.12 -6.34
N ASP A 300 -17.54 19.27 -5.85
CA ASP A 300 -17.91 19.24 -4.42
C ASP A 300 -16.72 18.81 -3.56
N ILE A 301 -16.04 17.72 -3.95
CA ILE A 301 -14.82 17.24 -3.28
C ILE A 301 -13.75 18.32 -3.25
N TYR A 302 -13.50 18.99 -4.38
CA TYR A 302 -12.50 20.05 -4.44
C TYR A 302 -12.83 21.19 -3.47
N ARG A 303 -14.09 21.66 -3.43
CA ARG A 303 -14.54 22.69 -2.48
C ARG A 303 -14.30 22.29 -1.03
N GLU A 304 -14.51 21.02 -0.67
CA GLU A 304 -14.20 20.55 0.68
C GLU A 304 -12.70 20.58 0.99
N ILE A 305 -11.84 20.27 0.01
CA ILE A 305 -10.37 20.41 0.16
C ILE A 305 -10.00 21.88 0.41
N GLN A 306 -10.60 22.83 -0.33
CA GLN A 306 -10.37 24.26 -0.13
C GLN A 306 -10.71 24.69 1.31
N VAL A 307 -11.83 24.22 1.86
CA VAL A 307 -12.23 24.48 3.25
C VAL A 307 -11.22 23.89 4.24
N LEU A 308 -10.77 22.64 4.02
CA LEU A 308 -9.77 22.00 4.88
C LEU A 308 -8.44 22.77 4.89
N CYS A 309 -7.95 23.19 3.72
CA CYS A 309 -6.74 23.98 3.59
C CYS A 309 -6.87 25.34 4.29
N LYS A 310 -7.99 26.03 4.08
CA LYS A 310 -8.26 27.32 4.71
C LYS A 310 -8.27 27.23 6.23
N ASN A 311 -8.98 26.26 6.79
CA ASN A 311 -9.06 26.05 8.24
C ASN A 311 -7.68 25.72 8.82
N TYR A 312 -6.94 24.82 8.18
CA TYR A 312 -5.60 24.44 8.64
C TYR A 312 -4.62 25.63 8.66
N ASN A 313 -4.70 26.53 7.68
CA ASN A 313 -3.87 27.73 7.67
C ASN A 313 -4.26 28.72 8.78
N GLN A 314 -5.55 28.82 9.12
CA GLN A 314 -6.02 29.65 10.22
C GLN A 314 -5.53 29.13 11.57
N ASP A 315 -5.58 27.81 11.78
CA ASP A 315 -5.12 27.17 13.02
C ASP A 315 -3.62 27.33 13.25
N ARG A 316 -2.81 27.50 12.19
CA ARG A 316 -1.35 27.75 12.29
C ARG A 316 -0.98 29.19 12.62
N LEU A 317 -1.91 30.13 12.51
CA LEU A 317 -1.70 31.54 12.82
C LEU A 317 -1.97 31.87 14.30
N ILE A 318 -2.44 30.89 15.08
CA ILE A 318 -2.73 30.96 16.51
C ILE A 318 -1.60 30.28 17.28
#